data_AF-A0A9P7G4L6-F1
#
_entry.id   AF-A0A9P7G4L6-F1
#
_cell.length_a   1.000
_cell.length_b   1.000
_cell.length_c   1.000
_cell.angle_alpha   90.00
_cell.angle_beta   90.00
_cell.angle_gamma   90.00
#
_symmetry.space_group_name_H-M   'P 1'
#
loop_
_entity.id
_entity.type
_entity.pdbx_description
1 polymer ?
#
loop_
_entity_poly.entity_id
_entity_poly.type
_entity_poly.pdbx_seq_one_letter_code
_entity_poly.pdbx_strand_id
1 'polypeptide(L)'
;MDGWAHIGKLEGFVRQDSIDIEMSQCLSAVDDCLMKFQLISQMEIHSWQSDFATSAKLDHMEHMEALSEIIIGQEIAGSKLDKVMNMLQDMLAENRQTAQRTHIGISKNLWQLQIKSGELMPKLLKSGEVRRLNEQPIRWTSIIDVYEGIYLETEKVYIKALRVVDANEDSLRVRASNEK
;
A
#
# COMPACT_ATOMS: atom_id res chain seq x y z
N MET A 1 12.16 54.48 10.31
CA MET A 1 11.51 55.01 9.08
C MET A 1 10.97 56.45 9.25
N ASP A 2 11.14 57.12 10.39
CA ASP A 2 10.60 58.48 10.61
C ASP A 2 11.42 59.64 10.01
N GLY A 3 12.62 59.35 9.48
CA GLY A 3 13.52 60.37 8.93
C GLY A 3 13.18 60.83 7.51
N TRP A 4 12.42 60.03 6.75
CA TRP A 4 12.20 60.27 5.32
C TRP A 4 11.02 61.21 5.05
N ALA A 5 10.07 61.28 5.98
CA ALA A 5 8.86 62.09 5.86
C ALA A 5 9.12 63.61 5.98
N HIS A 6 10.31 64.03 6.42
CA HIS A 6 10.64 65.41 6.74
C HIS A 6 11.64 66.06 5.75
N ILE A 7 12.00 65.35 4.66
CA ILE A 7 13.00 65.83 3.70
C ILE A 7 12.34 66.79 2.69
N GLY A 8 12.88 68.01 2.57
CA GLY A 8 12.41 69.01 1.61
C GLY A 8 12.65 68.60 0.15
N LYS A 9 11.81 69.08 -0.79
CA LYS A 9 11.83 68.65 -2.22
C LYS A 9 13.19 68.72 -2.92
N LEU A 10 14.01 69.73 -2.60
CA LEU A 10 15.36 69.91 -3.18
C LEU A 10 16.39 68.95 -2.57
N GLU A 11 16.28 68.67 -1.28
CA GLU A 11 17.17 67.75 -0.56
C GLU A 11 16.84 66.30 -0.90
N GLY A 12 15.55 65.99 -1.14
CA GLY A 12 15.09 64.69 -1.61
C GLY A 12 15.61 64.35 -3.01
N PHE A 13 15.74 65.34 -3.90
CA PHE A 13 16.32 65.13 -5.23
C PHE A 13 17.82 64.83 -5.18
N VAL A 14 18.57 65.48 -4.28
CA VAL A 14 20.01 65.25 -4.10
C VAL A 14 20.28 63.91 -3.40
N ARG A 15 19.36 63.44 -2.55
CA ARG A 15 19.49 62.18 -1.80
C ARG A 15 18.80 60.98 -2.45
N GLN A 16 18.22 61.15 -3.64
CA GLN A 16 17.45 60.11 -4.30
C GLN A 16 18.26 58.82 -4.50
N ASP A 17 19.52 58.94 -4.94
CA ASP A 17 20.42 57.79 -5.06
C ASP A 17 20.67 57.07 -3.72
N SER A 18 20.77 57.82 -2.61
CA SER A 18 20.97 57.25 -1.27
C SER A 18 19.72 56.52 -0.77
N ILE A 19 18.54 57.08 -1.04
CA ILE A 19 17.24 56.50 -0.73
C ILE A 19 17.04 55.19 -1.52
N ASP A 20 17.36 55.20 -2.81
CA ASP A 20 17.24 54.02 -3.67
C ASP A 20 18.18 52.90 -3.23
N ILE A 21 19.40 53.24 -2.78
CA ILE A 21 20.35 52.27 -2.21
C ILE A 21 19.83 51.69 -0.90
N GLU A 22 19.38 52.52 0.04
CA GLU A 22 18.83 52.06 1.33
C GLU A 22 17.58 51.18 1.14
N MET A 23 16.69 51.56 0.22
CA MET A 23 15.50 50.78 -0.12
C MET A 23 15.88 49.44 -0.75
N SER A 24 16.85 49.43 -1.67
CA SER A 24 17.34 48.19 -2.30
C SER A 24 18.02 47.25 -1.30
N GLN A 25 18.77 47.79 -0.35
CA GLN A 25 19.37 47.01 0.74
C GLN A 25 18.31 46.41 1.66
N CYS A 26 17.28 47.19 2.00
CA CYS A 26 16.16 46.71 2.80
C CYS A 26 15.38 45.61 2.08
N LEU A 27 15.08 45.79 0.79
CA LEU A 27 14.41 44.78 -0.04
C LEU A 27 15.25 43.51 -0.15
N SER A 28 16.56 43.63 -0.39
CA SER A 28 17.48 42.49 -0.43
C SER A 28 17.50 41.71 0.89
N ALA A 29 17.47 42.41 2.03
CA ALA A 29 17.42 41.75 3.34
C ALA A 29 16.10 41.01 3.59
N VAL A 30 14.98 41.54 3.08
CA VAL A 30 13.67 40.88 3.13
C VAL A 30 13.66 39.65 2.23
N ASP A 31 14.19 39.75 1.01
CA ASP A 31 14.29 38.63 0.07
C ASP A 31 15.19 37.52 0.63
N ASP A 32 16.33 37.86 1.22
CA ASP A 32 17.21 36.90 1.91
C ASP A 32 16.49 36.20 3.06
N CYS A 33 15.69 36.94 3.83
CA CYS A 33 14.87 36.38 4.92
C CYS A 33 13.82 35.41 4.37
N LEU A 34 13.12 35.81 3.30
CA LEU A 34 12.09 35.01 2.65
C LEU A 34 12.67 33.73 2.06
N MET A 35 13.83 33.81 1.39
CA MET A 35 14.53 32.65 0.86
C MET A 35 14.94 31.68 1.97
N LYS A 36 15.50 32.17 3.08
CA LYS A 36 15.85 31.34 4.24
C LYS A 36 14.63 30.66 4.82
N PHE A 37 13.54 31.40 5.00
CA PHE A 37 12.28 30.85 5.49
C PHE A 37 11.75 29.75 4.55
N GLN A 38 11.72 30.00 3.24
CA GLN A 38 11.28 29.01 2.26
C GLN A 38 12.13 27.75 2.29
N LEU A 39 13.46 27.87 2.33
CA LEU A 39 14.35 26.72 2.38
C LEU A 39 14.16 25.89 3.64
N ILE A 40 14.14 26.54 4.81
CA ILE A 40 13.94 25.86 6.10
C ILE A 40 12.56 25.19 6.13
N SER A 41 11.51 25.89 5.70
CA SER A 41 10.16 25.34 5.67
C SER A 41 10.05 24.11 4.77
N GLN A 42 10.65 24.13 3.57
CA GLN A 42 10.63 22.97 2.67
C GLN A 42 11.40 21.79 3.27
N MET A 43 12.53 22.03 3.93
CA MET A 43 13.28 20.99 4.63
C MET A 43 12.47 20.37 5.77
N GLU A 44 11.82 21.19 6.61
CA GLU A 44 10.98 20.71 7.71
C GLU A 44 9.76 19.93 7.21
N ILE A 45 9.08 20.42 6.16
CA ILE A 45 7.97 19.72 5.52
C ILE A 45 8.42 18.35 5.03
N HIS A 46 9.57 18.27 4.36
CA HIS A 46 10.10 16.99 3.90
C HIS A 46 10.47 16.05 5.06
N SER A 47 11.06 16.58 6.13
CA SER A 47 11.34 15.79 7.34
C SER A 47 10.05 15.20 7.90
N TRP A 48 9.01 16.03 8.09
CA TRP A 48 7.72 15.57 8.61
C TRP A 48 7.04 14.57 7.70
N GLN A 49 7.13 14.72 6.38
CA GLN A 49 6.60 13.73 5.44
C GLN A 49 7.31 12.38 5.57
N SER A 50 8.64 12.38 5.72
CA SER A 50 9.43 11.17 5.91
C SER A 50 9.11 10.50 7.25
N ASP A 51 9.01 11.27 8.32
CA ASP A 51 8.67 10.77 9.65
C ASP A 51 7.26 10.18 9.66
N PHE A 52 6.29 10.89 9.07
CA PHE A 52 4.92 10.41 8.92
C PHE A 52 4.85 9.11 8.11
N ALA A 53 5.57 9.00 7.00
CA ALA A 53 5.60 7.76 6.21
C ALA A 53 6.17 6.58 7.00
N THR A 54 7.17 6.83 7.85
CA THR A 54 7.76 5.82 8.72
C THR A 54 6.79 5.39 9.81
N SER A 55 6.17 6.35 10.51
CA SER A 55 5.15 6.07 11.53
C SER A 55 3.94 5.35 10.95
N ALA A 56 3.42 5.79 9.80
CA ALA A 56 2.29 5.14 9.14
C ALA A 56 2.59 3.67 8.80
N LYS A 57 3.84 3.36 8.43
CA LYS A 57 4.27 1.96 8.18
C LYS A 57 4.30 1.15 9.48
N LEU A 58 4.77 1.73 10.58
CA LEU A 58 4.79 1.08 11.89
C LEU A 58 3.36 0.84 12.41
N ASP A 59 2.50 1.84 12.34
CA ASP A 59 1.08 1.74 12.74
C ASP A 59 0.37 0.66 11.92
N HIS A 60 0.64 0.60 10.61
CA HIS A 60 0.11 -0.45 9.75
C HIS A 60 0.54 -1.85 10.22
N MET A 61 1.83 -2.03 10.57
CA MET A 61 2.34 -3.30 11.11
C MET A 61 1.71 -3.65 12.47
N GLU A 62 1.56 -2.68 13.37
CA GLU A 62 0.93 -2.88 14.68
C GLU A 62 -0.54 -3.28 14.53
N HIS A 63 -1.28 -2.60 13.66
CA HIS A 63 -2.66 -2.97 13.35
C HIS A 63 -2.77 -4.37 12.75
N MET A 64 -1.83 -4.77 11.89
CA MET A 64 -1.79 -6.13 11.36
C MET A 64 -1.56 -7.17 12.46
N GLU A 65 -0.65 -6.91 13.39
CA GLU A 65 -0.39 -7.81 14.51
C GLU A 65 -1.63 -7.93 15.40
N ALA A 66 -2.23 -6.80 15.80
CA ALA A 66 -3.46 -6.78 16.59
C ALA A 66 -4.60 -7.54 15.91
N LEU A 67 -4.81 -7.35 14.60
CA LEU A 67 -5.83 -8.07 13.84
C LEU A 67 -5.54 -9.57 13.69
N SER A 68 -4.27 -9.96 13.68
CA SER A 68 -3.90 -11.38 13.67
C SER A 68 -4.17 -12.07 15.01
N GLU A 69 -4.12 -11.32 16.11
CA GLU A 69 -4.39 -11.83 17.47
C GLU A 69 -5.88 -11.78 17.83
N ILE A 70 -6.65 -10.86 17.25
CA ILE A 70 -8.10 -10.81 17.42
C ILE A 70 -8.74 -12.03 16.78
N ILE A 71 -9.16 -12.97 17.61
CA ILE A 71 -10.11 -14.01 17.21
C ILE A 71 -11.42 -13.30 16.88
N ILE A 72 -11.87 -13.37 15.63
CA ILE A 72 -13.13 -12.75 15.20
C ILE A 72 -14.30 -13.58 15.73
N GLY A 73 -14.59 -13.35 17.02
CA GLY A 73 -15.67 -13.94 17.79
C GLY A 73 -16.98 -13.17 17.67
N GLN A 74 -16.95 -11.93 17.18
CA GLN A 74 -18.12 -11.05 17.14
C GLN A 74 -19.05 -11.36 15.96
N GLU A 75 -20.34 -11.15 16.23
CA GLU A 75 -21.45 -11.20 15.29
C GLU A 75 -21.35 -10.02 14.31
N ILE A 76 -20.39 -10.10 13.37
CA ILE A 76 -20.26 -9.13 12.30
C ILE A 76 -21.51 -9.30 11.42
N ALA A 77 -22.42 -8.33 11.47
CA ALA A 77 -23.60 -8.29 10.63
C ALA A 77 -23.19 -8.46 9.15
N GLY A 78 -23.89 -9.36 8.43
CA GLY A 78 -23.49 -9.84 7.10
C GLY A 78 -23.09 -8.76 6.08
N SER A 79 -23.71 -7.57 6.13
CA SER A 79 -23.37 -6.46 5.20
C SER A 79 -21.95 -5.88 5.36
N LYS A 80 -21.26 -6.19 6.47
CA LYS A 80 -19.86 -5.79 6.71
C LYS A 80 -18.89 -6.95 6.62
N LEU A 81 -19.39 -8.19 6.54
CA LEU A 81 -18.57 -9.40 6.51
C LEU A 81 -17.69 -9.45 5.26
N ASP A 82 -18.26 -9.15 4.09
CA ASP A 82 -17.52 -9.05 2.82
C ASP A 82 -16.34 -8.08 2.90
N LYS A 83 -16.53 -6.93 3.57
CA LYS A 83 -15.48 -5.91 3.70
C LYS A 83 -14.35 -6.41 4.59
N VAL A 84 -14.69 -7.09 5.68
CA VAL A 84 -13.71 -7.66 6.61
C VAL A 84 -12.96 -8.83 5.96
N MET A 85 -13.66 -9.70 5.23
CA MET A 85 -13.02 -10.77 4.46
C MET A 85 -12.08 -10.23 3.38
N ASN A 86 -12.52 -9.23 2.61
CA ASN A 86 -11.65 -8.58 1.63
C ASN A 86 -10.41 -7.97 2.28
N MET A 87 -10.57 -7.27 3.41
CA MET A 87 -9.45 -6.68 4.14
C MET A 87 -8.46 -7.73 4.61
N LEU A 88 -8.93 -8.84 5.21
CA LEU A 88 -8.06 -9.93 5.65
C LEU A 88 -7.39 -10.65 4.47
N GLN A 89 -8.08 -10.77 3.34
CA GLN A 89 -7.50 -11.31 2.10
C GLN A 89 -6.40 -10.40 1.55
N ASP A 90 -6.59 -9.09 1.57
CA ASP A 90 -5.57 -8.15 1.10
C ASP A 90 -4.34 -8.17 2.04
N MET A 91 -4.58 -8.21 3.35
CA MET A 91 -3.51 -8.38 4.35
C MET A 91 -2.76 -9.71 4.18
N LEU A 92 -3.46 -10.80 3.86
CA LEU A 92 -2.84 -12.10 3.59
C LEU A 92 -1.94 -12.05 2.35
N ALA A 93 -2.39 -11.36 1.29
CA ALA A 93 -1.64 -11.20 0.05
C ALA A 93 -0.35 -10.38 0.25
N GLU A 94 -0.42 -9.31 1.04
CA GLU A 94 0.71 -8.45 1.36
C GLU A 94 1.74 -9.14 2.26
N ASN A 95 1.30 -10.00 3.19
CA ASN A 95 2.17 -10.67 4.16
C ASN A 95 2.70 -12.04 3.76
N ARG A 96 2.65 -12.43 2.48
CA ARG A 96 3.12 -13.75 2.02
C ARG A 96 4.58 -14.08 2.40
N GLN A 97 5.42 -13.07 2.62
CA GLN A 97 6.86 -13.25 2.86
C GLN A 97 7.36 -12.68 4.20
N THR A 98 6.58 -11.87 4.90
CA THR A 98 7.14 -10.92 5.89
C THR A 98 7.03 -11.39 7.34
N ALA A 99 5.99 -12.16 7.72
CA ALA A 99 5.86 -12.70 9.07
C ALA A 99 4.95 -13.93 9.14
N GLN A 100 5.53 -15.11 9.37
CA GLN A 100 4.78 -16.38 9.40
C GLN A 100 3.74 -16.44 10.54
N ARG A 101 4.01 -15.79 11.68
CA ARG A 101 3.05 -15.72 12.81
C ARG A 101 1.79 -14.94 12.44
N THR A 102 1.96 -13.74 11.88
CA THR A 102 0.85 -12.86 11.45
C THR A 102 0.04 -13.53 10.34
N HIS A 103 0.71 -14.18 9.38
CA HIS A 103 0.06 -14.94 8.31
C HIS A 103 -0.80 -16.09 8.84
N ILE A 104 -0.31 -16.85 9.82
CA ILE A 104 -1.08 -17.93 10.46
C ILE A 104 -2.30 -17.38 11.21
N GLY A 105 -2.15 -16.28 11.95
CA GLY A 105 -3.25 -15.64 12.68
C GLY A 105 -4.37 -15.17 11.73
N ILE A 106 -3.99 -14.41 10.70
CA ILE A 106 -4.92 -13.93 9.66
C ILE A 106 -5.63 -15.11 8.97
N SER A 107 -4.87 -16.15 8.60
CA SER A 107 -5.43 -17.35 7.95
C SER A 107 -6.51 -18.02 8.82
N LYS A 108 -6.25 -18.19 10.11
CA LYS A 108 -7.20 -18.79 11.06
C LYS A 108 -8.44 -17.92 11.24
N ASN A 109 -8.28 -16.61 11.34
CA ASN A 109 -9.40 -15.67 11.49
C ASN A 109 -10.30 -15.70 10.25
N LEU A 110 -9.69 -15.75 9.07
CA LEU A 110 -10.37 -15.81 7.80
C LEU A 110 -11.11 -17.15 7.62
N TRP A 111 -10.53 -18.27 8.06
CA TRP A 111 -11.21 -19.57 8.11
C TRP A 111 -12.43 -19.56 9.03
N GLN A 112 -12.29 -19.02 10.24
CA GLN A 112 -13.41 -18.93 11.19
C GLN A 112 -14.55 -18.07 10.66
N LEU A 113 -14.22 -16.94 10.02
CA LEU A 113 -15.21 -16.08 9.37
C LEU A 113 -15.95 -16.80 8.25
N GLN A 114 -15.23 -17.52 7.40
CA GLN A 114 -15.83 -18.27 6.31
C GLN A 114 -16.79 -19.35 6.82
N ILE A 115 -16.38 -20.14 7.82
CA ILE A 115 -17.22 -21.19 8.38
C ILE A 115 -18.45 -20.63 9.10
N LYS A 116 -18.29 -19.54 9.86
CA LYS A 116 -19.42 -18.93 10.58
C LYS A 116 -20.44 -18.27 9.66
N SER A 117 -19.97 -17.63 8.59
CA SER A 117 -20.85 -16.96 7.62
C SER A 117 -21.53 -17.93 6.67
N GLY A 118 -20.87 -19.05 6.33
CA GLY A 118 -21.32 -19.93 5.25
C GLY A 118 -21.22 -19.29 3.86
N GLU A 119 -20.57 -18.12 3.75
CA GLU A 119 -20.39 -17.39 2.50
C GLU A 119 -19.05 -17.73 1.84
N LEU A 120 -18.99 -17.59 0.52
CA LEU A 120 -17.76 -17.77 -0.24
C LEU A 120 -16.85 -16.55 -0.07
N MET A 121 -15.54 -16.80 -0.09
CA MET A 121 -14.54 -15.73 -0.05
C MET A 121 -14.70 -14.78 -1.26
N PRO A 122 -14.64 -13.45 -1.06
CA PRO A 122 -14.76 -12.48 -2.15
C PRO A 122 -13.73 -12.68 -3.27
N LYS A 123 -12.47 -12.98 -2.92
CA LYS A 123 -11.38 -13.25 -3.86
C LYS A 123 -10.97 -14.72 -3.80
N LEU A 124 -11.59 -15.59 -4.57
CA LEU A 124 -11.29 -17.03 -4.50
C LEU A 124 -9.82 -17.35 -4.82
N LEU A 125 -9.07 -17.79 -3.80
CA LEU A 125 -7.74 -18.40 -3.88
C LEU A 125 -6.64 -17.51 -4.50
N LYS A 126 -6.77 -16.19 -4.39
CA LYS A 126 -5.82 -15.23 -4.99
C LYS A 126 -4.83 -14.62 -4.01
N SER A 127 -5.09 -14.73 -2.71
CA SER A 127 -4.37 -13.99 -1.67
C SER A 127 -3.36 -14.83 -0.88
N GLY A 128 -3.26 -16.13 -1.13
CA GLY A 128 -2.32 -17.00 -0.41
C GLY A 128 -3.01 -17.91 0.60
N GLU A 129 -4.31 -18.13 0.40
CA GLU A 129 -5.17 -18.95 1.24
C GLU A 129 -4.78 -20.42 1.19
N VAL A 130 -4.09 -20.87 0.13
CA VAL A 130 -3.63 -22.25 -0.02
C VAL A 130 -2.11 -22.30 -0.10
N ARG A 131 -1.50 -23.08 0.78
CA ARG A 131 -0.07 -23.37 0.77
C ARG A 131 0.18 -24.80 0.32
N ARG A 132 1.07 -25.01 -0.64
CA ARG A 132 1.51 -26.35 -1.05
C ARG A 132 2.37 -26.98 0.05
N LEU A 133 2.14 -28.25 0.33
CA LEU A 133 2.94 -29.01 1.30
C LEU A 133 4.21 -29.57 0.69
N ASN A 134 4.12 -30.02 -0.57
CA ASN A 134 5.20 -30.66 -1.29
C ASN A 134 5.40 -29.97 -2.65
N GLU A 135 6.65 -29.88 -3.09
CA GLU A 135 7.00 -29.39 -4.43
C GLU A 135 6.66 -30.41 -5.52
N GLN A 136 6.63 -31.70 -5.15
CA GLN A 136 6.30 -32.78 -6.07
C GLN A 136 4.80 -33.13 -5.99
N PRO A 137 4.15 -33.38 -7.14
CA PRO A 137 2.76 -33.81 -7.16
C PRO A 137 2.62 -35.23 -6.59
N ILE A 138 1.58 -35.47 -5.80
CA ILE A 138 1.26 -36.82 -5.28
C ILE A 138 0.78 -37.72 -6.43
N ARG A 139 0.02 -37.14 -7.36
CA ARG A 139 -0.46 -37.82 -8.56
C ARG A 139 -0.30 -36.89 -9.74
N TRP A 140 0.12 -37.46 -10.86
CA TRP A 140 0.18 -36.74 -12.13
C TRP A 140 -0.42 -37.59 -13.24
N THR A 141 -0.97 -36.90 -14.22
CA THR A 141 -1.39 -37.43 -15.51
C THR A 141 -0.66 -36.67 -16.61
N SER A 142 -0.92 -36.97 -17.88
CA SER A 142 -0.35 -36.22 -19.00
C SER A 142 -0.73 -34.73 -19.00
N ILE A 143 -1.83 -34.35 -18.36
CA ILE A 143 -2.41 -32.99 -18.46
C ILE A 143 -2.55 -32.32 -17.08
N ILE A 144 -2.63 -33.10 -16.00
CA ILE A 144 -2.95 -32.61 -14.65
C ILE A 144 -1.92 -33.08 -13.65
N ASP A 145 -1.49 -32.15 -12.78
CA ASP A 145 -0.79 -32.42 -11.53
C ASP A 145 -1.72 -32.22 -10.34
N VAL A 146 -1.63 -33.13 -9.37
CA VAL A 146 -2.35 -33.03 -8.10
C VAL A 146 -1.34 -32.89 -6.97
N TYR A 147 -1.37 -31.76 -6.28
CA TYR A 147 -0.54 -31.46 -5.12
C TYR A 147 -1.34 -31.56 -3.83
N GLU A 148 -0.67 -31.84 -2.71
CA GLU A 148 -1.23 -31.63 -1.37
C GLU A 148 -1.01 -30.17 -0.96
N GLY A 149 -2.00 -29.60 -0.29
CA GLY A 149 -1.88 -28.30 0.32
C GLY A 149 -2.67 -28.19 1.62
N ILE A 150 -2.48 -27.06 2.29
CA ILE A 150 -3.28 -26.64 3.43
C ILE A 150 -4.00 -25.35 3.06
N TYR A 151 -5.32 -25.36 3.20
CA TYR A 151 -6.18 -24.21 3.10
C TYR A 151 -6.26 -23.52 4.47
N LEU A 152 -5.92 -22.23 4.49
CA LEU A 152 -5.97 -21.32 5.64
C LEU A 152 -5.33 -21.90 6.91
N GLU A 153 -4.21 -22.60 6.72
CA GLU A 153 -3.46 -23.29 7.78
C GLU A 153 -4.31 -24.22 8.66
N THR A 154 -5.46 -24.68 8.15
CA THR A 154 -6.44 -25.47 8.93
C THR A 154 -6.86 -26.74 8.22
N GLU A 155 -7.30 -26.66 6.96
CA GLU A 155 -7.86 -27.82 6.26
C GLU A 155 -6.90 -28.37 5.20
N LYS A 156 -6.72 -29.70 5.15
CA LYS A 156 -5.95 -30.32 4.08
C LYS A 156 -6.75 -30.37 2.79
N VAL A 157 -6.15 -29.91 1.70
CA VAL A 157 -6.80 -29.83 0.39
C VAL A 157 -5.92 -30.43 -0.70
N TYR A 158 -6.55 -30.86 -1.79
CA TYR A 158 -5.86 -31.27 -3.01
C TYR A 158 -5.92 -30.15 -4.05
N ILE A 159 -4.76 -29.75 -4.53
CA ILE A 159 -4.62 -28.67 -5.52
C ILE A 159 -4.43 -29.33 -6.88
N LYS A 160 -5.42 -29.14 -7.77
CA LYS A 160 -5.36 -29.62 -9.14
C LYS A 160 -4.80 -28.53 -10.04
N ALA A 161 -3.58 -28.71 -10.54
CA ALA A 161 -2.93 -27.82 -11.50
C ALA A 161 -2.95 -28.45 -12.90
N LEU A 162 -3.22 -27.64 -13.92
CA LEU A 162 -3.16 -28.07 -15.32
C LEU A 162 -1.79 -27.71 -15.90
N ARG A 163 -1.08 -28.68 -16.49
CA ARG A 163 0.27 -28.48 -17.08
C ARG A 163 0.26 -27.67 -18.37
N VAL A 164 -0.91 -27.44 -18.97
CA VAL A 164 -1.04 -26.73 -20.24
C VAL A 164 -2.24 -25.80 -20.19
N VAL A 165 -1.97 -24.54 -19.87
CA VAL A 165 -2.66 -23.39 -20.47
C VAL A 165 -1.59 -22.33 -20.73
N ASP A 166 -0.70 -22.59 -21.68
CA ASP A 166 -0.14 -21.49 -22.48
C ASP A 166 -1.32 -20.95 -23.30
N ALA A 167 -2.09 -20.03 -22.72
CA ALA A 167 -3.02 -19.21 -23.48
C ALA A 167 -2.20 -18.17 -24.25
N ASN A 168 -1.36 -18.63 -25.18
CA ASN A 168 -0.85 -17.77 -26.24
C ASN A 168 -1.95 -17.67 -27.29
N GLU A 169 -2.31 -16.45 -27.69
CA GLU A 169 -3.35 -16.17 -28.69
C GLU A 169 -3.15 -16.93 -30.01
N ASP A 170 -1.92 -17.34 -30.32
CA ASP A 170 -1.60 -18.16 -31.51
C ASP A 170 -2.12 -19.60 -31.42
N SER A 171 -2.33 -20.16 -30.22
CA SER A 171 -2.87 -21.51 -30.05
C SER A 171 -4.37 -21.61 -30.39
N LEU A 172 -5.09 -20.47 -30.38
CA LEU A 172 -6.51 -20.39 -30.74
C LEU A 172 -6.74 -20.24 -32.25
N ARG A 173 -5.73 -19.87 -33.04
CA ARG A 173 -5.90 -19.59 -34.48
C ARG A 173 -5.74 -20.79 -35.42
N VAL A 174 -5.24 -21.95 -34.96
CA VAL A 174 -4.86 -23.05 -35.88
C VAL A 174 -5.91 -24.17 -36.01
N ARG A 175 -7.10 -24.06 -35.40
CA ARG A 175 -8.15 -25.11 -35.52
C ARG A 175 -9.41 -24.73 -36.30
N ALA A 176 -9.41 -23.62 -37.03
CA ALA A 176 -10.56 -23.20 -37.85
C ALA A 176 -10.31 -23.29 -39.37
N SER A 177 -9.29 -24.02 -39.84
CA SER A 177 -9.04 -24.17 -41.28
C SER A 177 -8.40 -25.52 -41.58
N ASN A 178 -9.24 -26.54 -41.77
CA ASN A 178 -9.11 -27.55 -42.83
C ASN A 178 -10.19 -28.63 -42.65
N GLU A 179 -11.42 -28.29 -43.02
CA GLU A 179 -12.39 -29.24 -43.55
C GLU A 179 -12.91 -28.64 -44.86
N LYS A 180 -12.35 -29.11 -45.98
CA LYS A 180 -12.98 -29.23 -47.30
C LYS A 180 -12.10 -30.07 -48.21
#